data_AF-A0A858RI40-F1
#
_entry.id   AF-A0A858RI40-F1
#
_cell.length_a   1.000
_cell.length_b   1.000
_cell.length_c   1.000
_cell.angle_alpha   90.00
_cell.angle_beta   90.00
_cell.angle_gamma   90.00
#
_symmetry.space_group_name_H-M   'P 1'
#
loop_
_entity.id
_entity.type
_entity.pdbx_description
1 polymer ?
#
loop_
_entity_poly.entity_id
_entity_poly.type
_entity_poly.pdbx_seq_one_letter_code
_entity_poly.pdbx_strand_id
1 'polypeptide(L)'
;MSALSKLGEARIDEAIASGELQPPPPGTELDLESYFNTPEGWRAAFSMLKGNGFLAPEMEMLKKAAELEEELSSCADAQTRLKLRRQIEELRTGFRLARDRMAQDLSGI
;
A
#
# COMPACT_ATOMS: atom_id res chain seq x y z
N MET A 1 -4.99 4.49 30.83
CA MET A 1 -5.45 4.29 29.43
C MET A 1 -6.57 5.27 29.12
N SER A 2 -6.63 5.78 27.89
CA SER A 2 -7.68 6.72 27.46
C SER A 2 -9.02 5.99 27.21
N ALA A 3 -10.13 6.73 27.14
CA ALA A 3 -11.43 6.16 26.77
C ALA A 3 -11.42 5.53 25.36
N LEU A 4 -10.66 6.12 24.44
CA LEU A 4 -10.48 5.58 23.10
C LEU A 4 -9.76 4.23 23.11
N SER A 5 -8.72 4.07 23.93
CA SER A 5 -8.01 2.79 24.06
C SER A 5 -8.93 1.67 24.53
N LYS A 6 -9.78 1.94 25.53
CA LYS A 6 -10.73 0.94 26.06
C LYS A 6 -11.78 0.54 25.03
N LEU A 7 -12.28 1.50 24.24
CA LEU A 7 -13.22 1.22 23.16
C LEU A 7 -12.55 0.37 22.07
N GLY A 8 -11.30 0.67 21.73
CA GLY A 8 -10.50 -0.10 20.77
C GLY A 8 -10.32 -1.55 21.21
N GLU A 9 -9.88 -1.78 22.45
CA GLU A 9 -9.72 -3.13 23.03
C GLU A 9 -11.03 -3.92 22.96
N ALA A 10 -12.14 -3.33 23.42
CA ALA A 10 -13.45 -4.00 23.39
C ALA A 10 -13.88 -4.40 21.96
N ARG A 11 -13.60 -3.56 20.96
CA ARG A 11 -13.91 -3.84 19.55
C ARG A 11 -13.01 -4.92 18.96
N ILE A 12 -11.74 -4.96 19.33
CA ILE A 12 -10.80 -6.00 18.90
C ILE A 12 -11.21 -7.35 19.48
N ASP A 13 -11.55 -7.40 20.77
CA ASP A 13 -11.99 -8.62 21.44
C ASP A 13 -13.30 -9.16 20.81
N GLU A 14 -14.25 -8.27 20.49
CA GLU A 14 -15.50 -8.61 19.80
C GLU A 14 -15.23 -9.22 18.41
N ALA A 15 -14.32 -8.63 17.64
CA ALA A 15 -13.95 -9.12 16.31
C ALA A 15 -13.20 -10.46 16.34
N ILE A 16 -12.39 -10.70 17.38
CA ILE A 16 -11.74 -12.00 17.59
C ILE A 16 -12.77 -13.06 17.97
N ALA A 17 -13.70 -12.72 18.88
CA ALA A 17 -14.74 -13.64 19.33
C ALA A 17 -15.72 -14.01 18.21
N SER A 18 -16.04 -13.07 17.31
CA SER A 18 -16.88 -13.33 16.12
C SER A 18 -16.14 -14.10 15.01
N GLY A 19 -14.81 -14.13 15.06
CA GLY A 19 -13.96 -14.72 14.03
C GLY A 19 -13.70 -13.80 12.82
N GLU A 20 -14.20 -12.56 12.85
CA GLU A 20 -13.93 -11.54 11.83
C GLU A 20 -12.45 -11.12 11.82
N LEU A 21 -11.79 -11.19 12.98
CA LEU A 21 -10.37 -10.90 13.12
C LEU A 21 -9.63 -12.16 13.62
N GLN A 22 -8.70 -12.64 12.80
CA GLN A 22 -7.79 -13.71 13.19
C GLN A 22 -6.43 -13.10 13.56
N PRO A 23 -6.06 -13.12 14.86
CA PRO A 23 -4.76 -12.63 15.26
C PRO A 23 -3.66 -13.58 14.75
N PRO A 24 -2.47 -13.05 14.40
CA PRO A 24 -1.36 -13.89 14.01
C PRO A 24 -0.88 -14.76 15.17
N PRO A 25 -0.18 -15.89 14.89
CA PRO A 25 0.35 -16.76 15.93
C PRO A 25 1.27 -16.01 16.90
N PRO A 26 1.33 -16.43 18.19
CA PRO A 26 2.31 -15.90 19.12
C PRO A 26 3.74 -16.04 18.57
N GLY A 27 4.54 -14.98 18.70
CA GLY A 27 5.91 -14.96 18.16
C GLY A 27 6.02 -14.56 16.69
N THR A 28 4.91 -14.16 16.05
CA THR A 28 4.97 -13.54 14.73
C THR A 28 5.74 -12.22 14.81
N GLU A 29 6.83 -12.13 14.07
CA GLU A 29 7.60 -10.90 13.94
C GLU A 29 6.77 -9.85 13.21
N LEU A 30 6.68 -8.66 13.78
CA LEU A 30 5.96 -7.55 13.18
C LEU A 30 6.92 -6.74 12.30
N ASP A 31 6.63 -6.66 11.01
CA ASP A 31 7.32 -5.70 10.14
C ASP A 31 6.87 -4.28 10.47
N LEU A 32 7.74 -3.56 11.17
CA LEU A 32 7.56 -2.16 11.55
C LEU A 32 8.41 -1.20 10.71
N GLU A 33 9.15 -1.70 9.71
CA GLU A 33 10.06 -0.89 8.91
C GLU A 33 9.32 0.27 8.25
N SER A 34 8.13 -0.01 7.69
CA SER A 34 7.27 1.00 7.10
C SER A 34 6.76 2.06 8.09
N TYR A 35 6.52 1.69 9.36
CA TYR A 35 6.05 2.62 10.39
C TYR A 35 7.17 3.61 10.76
N PHE A 36 8.38 3.09 10.98
CA PHE A 36 9.54 3.90 11.36
C PHE A 36 10.12 4.71 10.20
N ASN A 37 10.01 4.22 8.96
CA ASN A 37 10.36 4.99 7.76
C ASN A 37 9.39 6.14 7.47
N THR A 38 8.22 6.17 8.11
CA THR A 38 7.27 7.28 8.00
C THR A 38 7.64 8.38 9.01
N PRO A 39 7.75 9.67 8.58
CA PRO A 39 7.96 10.79 9.49
C PRO A 39 6.88 10.87 10.58
N GLU A 40 7.25 11.30 11.79
CA GLU A 40 6.39 11.24 12.99
C GLU A 40 4.99 11.82 12.78
N GLY A 41 4.88 13.02 12.21
CA GLY A 41 3.59 13.68 11.95
C GLY A 41 2.67 12.93 10.97
N TRP A 42 3.21 11.97 10.22
CA TRP A 42 2.47 11.22 9.20
C TRP A 42 2.15 9.79 9.64
N ARG A 43 2.81 9.25 10.67
CA ARG A 43 2.70 7.82 11.06
C ARG A 43 1.27 7.39 11.31
N ALA A 44 0.49 8.18 12.06
CA ALA A 44 -0.88 7.82 12.43
C ALA A 44 -1.79 7.69 11.19
N ALA A 45 -1.80 8.73 10.35
CA ALA A 45 -2.62 8.74 9.13
C ALA A 45 -2.19 7.65 8.14
N PHE A 46 -0.88 7.50 7.92
CA PHE A 46 -0.35 6.53 6.96
C PHE A 46 -0.59 5.08 7.41
N SER A 47 -0.45 4.80 8.72
CA SER A 47 -0.72 3.48 9.28
C SER A 47 -2.20 3.11 9.19
N MET A 48 -3.11 4.06 9.42
CA MET A 48 -4.55 3.84 9.25
C MET A 48 -4.90 3.50 7.80
N LEU A 49 -4.43 4.29 6.83
CA LEU A 49 -4.74 4.07 5.41
C LEU A 49 -4.15 2.74 4.92
N LYS A 50 -2.86 2.52 5.16
CA LYS A 50 -2.16 1.29 4.75
C LYS A 50 -2.79 0.04 5.38
N GLY A 51 -3.12 0.10 6.67
CA GLY A 51 -3.73 -1.02 7.39
C GLY A 51 -5.12 -1.42 6.90
N ASN A 52 -5.84 -0.52 6.21
CA ASN A 52 -7.16 -0.79 5.64
C ASN A 52 -7.14 -1.02 4.12
N GLY A 53 -5.94 -1.22 3.54
CA GLY A 53 -5.80 -1.44 2.10
C GLY A 53 -6.06 -0.19 1.24
N PHE A 54 -6.13 1.01 1.84
CA PHE A 54 -6.23 2.25 1.08
C PHE A 54 -4.87 2.58 0.47
N LEU A 55 -4.75 2.28 -0.81
CA LEU A 55 -3.62 2.65 -1.64
C LEU A 55 -3.89 4.04 -2.22
N ALA A 56 -2.91 4.94 -2.20
CA ALA A 56 -3.05 6.22 -2.87
C ALA A 56 -3.30 6.00 -4.38
N PRO A 57 -4.14 6.80 -5.06
CA PRO A 57 -4.48 6.61 -6.47
C PRO A 57 -3.24 6.49 -7.38
N GLU A 58 -2.18 7.21 -7.07
CA GLU A 58 -0.92 7.19 -7.81
C GLU A 58 -0.23 5.81 -7.72
N MET A 59 -0.34 5.15 -6.57
CA MET A 59 0.27 3.85 -6.33
C MET A 59 -0.49 2.71 -7.03
N GLU A 60 -1.74 2.92 -7.47
CA GLU A 60 -2.46 1.94 -8.30
C GLU A 60 -1.76 1.69 -9.64
N MET A 61 -1.14 2.73 -10.22
CA MET A 61 -0.37 2.60 -11.47
C MET A 61 0.82 1.65 -11.29
N LEU A 62 1.50 1.73 -10.14
CA LEU A 62 2.62 0.85 -9.82
C LEU A 62 2.17 -0.58 -9.54
N LYS A 63 1.05 -0.77 -8.83
CA LYS A 63 0.47 -2.09 -8.61
C LYS A 63 0.17 -2.78 -9.93
N LYS A 64 -0.51 -2.07 -10.85
CA LYS A 64 -0.83 -2.59 -12.18
C LYS A 64 0.42 -2.88 -13.02
N ALA A 65 1.47 -2.07 -12.88
CA ALA A 65 2.74 -2.33 -13.55
C ALA A 65 3.39 -3.62 -13.04
N ALA A 66 3.34 -3.89 -11.72
CA ALA A 66 3.87 -5.12 -11.14
C ALA A 66 3.10 -6.37 -11.61
N GLU A 67 1.77 -6.30 -11.67
CA GLU A 67 0.92 -7.37 -12.21
C GLU A 67 1.30 -7.71 -13.67
N LEU A 68 1.53 -6.68 -14.50
CA LEU A 68 1.97 -6.87 -15.89
C LEU A 68 3.41 -7.40 -15.99
N GLU A 69 4.28 -7.11 -15.02
CA GLU A 69 5.63 -7.67 -14.96
C GLU A 69 5.61 -9.17 -14.63
N GLU A 70 4.73 -9.60 -13.74
CA GLU A 70 4.48 -11.02 -13.49
C GLU A 70 3.97 -11.72 -14.74
N GLU A 71 3.00 -11.13 -15.45
CA GLU A 71 2.51 -11.67 -16.73
C GLU A 71 3.64 -11.77 -17.77
N LEU A 72 4.45 -10.71 -17.89
CA LEU A 72 5.60 -10.66 -18.80
C LEU A 72 6.64 -11.75 -18.50
N SER A 73 6.83 -12.10 -17.22
CA SER A 73 7.80 -13.12 -16.80
C SER A 73 7.44 -14.53 -17.29
N SER A 74 6.14 -14.80 -17.45
CA SER A 74 5.58 -16.08 -17.90
C SER A 74 5.25 -16.12 -19.40
N CYS A 75 5.34 -14.98 -20.09
CA CYS A 75 4.97 -14.85 -21.49
C CYS A 75 6.07 -15.32 -22.46
N ALA A 76 5.78 -16.31 -23.31
CA ALA A 76 6.71 -16.82 -24.32
C ALA A 76 6.65 -16.07 -25.66
N ASP A 77 5.54 -15.39 -25.98
CA ASP A 77 5.34 -14.72 -27.27
C ASP A 77 6.04 -13.36 -27.35
N ALA A 78 6.93 -13.19 -28.34
CA ALA A 78 7.74 -11.99 -28.50
C ALA A 78 6.91 -10.72 -28.77
N GLN A 79 5.79 -10.83 -29.50
CA GLN A 79 4.93 -9.69 -29.80
C GLN A 79 4.15 -9.23 -28.56
N THR A 80 3.64 -10.19 -27.78
CA THR A 80 2.91 -9.93 -26.53
C THR A 80 3.86 -9.36 -25.48
N ARG A 81 5.09 -9.87 -25.38
CA ARG A 81 6.13 -9.30 -24.50
C ARG A 81 6.45 -7.83 -24.81
N LEU A 82 6.51 -7.45 -26.08
CA LEU A 82 6.74 -6.05 -26.47
C LEU A 82 5.58 -5.14 -26.04
N LYS A 83 4.34 -5.61 -26.20
CA LYS A 83 3.14 -4.87 -25.75
C LYS A 83 3.11 -4.69 -24.23
N LEU A 84 3.35 -5.77 -23.48
CA LEU A 84 3.40 -5.74 -22.01
C LEU A 84 4.47 -4.78 -21.52
N ARG A 85 5.69 -4.84 -22.08
CA ARG A 85 6.78 -3.90 -21.74
C ARG A 85 6.39 -2.45 -21.97
N ARG A 86 5.74 -2.16 -23.09
CA ARG A 86 5.29 -0.80 -23.39
C ARG A 86 4.25 -0.31 -22.37
N GLN A 87 3.28 -1.15 -22.00
CA GLN A 87 2.26 -0.80 -21.01
C GLN A 87 2.86 -0.57 -19.62
N ILE A 88 3.84 -1.40 -19.22
CA ILE A 88 4.60 -1.20 -17.97
C ILE A 88 5.30 0.16 -17.96
N GLU A 89 5.97 0.53 -19.04
CA GLU A 89 6.66 1.82 -19.15
C GLU A 89 5.70 3.01 -19.18
N GLU A 90 4.54 2.88 -19.83
CA GLU A 90 3.49 3.90 -19.82
C GLU A 90 2.98 4.15 -18.39
N LEU A 91 2.69 3.09 -17.64
CA LEU A 91 2.25 3.17 -16.23
C LEU A 91 3.31 3.80 -15.33
N ARG A 92 4.57 3.36 -15.47
CA ARG A 92 5.69 3.93 -14.69
C ARG A 92 5.93 5.40 -15.00
N THR A 93 5.80 5.79 -16.27
CA THR A 93 5.92 7.19 -16.68
C THR A 93 4.78 8.02 -16.12
N GLY A 94 3.54 7.53 -16.20
CA GLY A 94 2.38 8.17 -15.59
C GLY A 94 2.56 8.41 -14.09
N PHE A 95 3.07 7.41 -13.36
CA PHE A 95 3.38 7.54 -11.93
C PHE A 95 4.41 8.63 -11.64
N ARG A 96 5.52 8.66 -12.39
CA ARG A 96 6.56 9.70 -12.21
C ARG A 96 5.98 11.11 -12.37
N LEU A 97 5.16 11.32 -13.41
CA LEU A 97 4.52 12.60 -13.67
C LEU A 97 3.52 12.99 -12.56
N ALA A 98 2.72 12.05 -12.09
CA ALA A 98 1.77 12.29 -11.00
C ALA A 98 2.48 12.68 -9.70
N ARG A 99 3.55 11.96 -9.35
CA ARG A 99 4.37 12.25 -8.18
C ARG A 99 5.03 13.63 -8.27
N ASP A 100 5.59 13.97 -9.44
CA ASP A 100 6.25 15.27 -9.63
C ASP A 100 5.24 16.43 -9.51
N ARG A 101 3.99 16.24 -9.95
CA ARG A 101 2.90 17.20 -9.75
C ARG A 101 2.54 17.36 -8.27
N MET A 102 2.40 16.25 -7.52
CA MET A 102 2.16 16.32 -6.07
C MET A 102 3.28 17.05 -5.32
N ALA A 103 4.53 16.82 -5.72
CA ALA A 103 5.67 17.50 -5.12
C ALA A 103 5.64 19.02 -5.38
N GLN A 104 5.22 19.44 -6.58
CA GLN A 104 5.00 20.86 -6.90
C GLN A 104 3.90 21.48 -6.04
N ASP A 105 2.75 20.80 -5.92
CA ASP A 105 1.62 21.28 -5.13
C ASP A 105 1.97 21.43 -3.63
N LEU A 106 2.78 20.52 -3.08
CA LEU A 106 3.28 20.59 -1.70
C LEU A 106 4.36 21.65 -1.48
N SER A 107 5.11 22.02 -2.52
CA SER A 107 6.14 23.07 -2.45
C SER A 107 5.59 24.49 -2.57
N GLY A 108 4.31 24.63 -2.93
CA GLY A 108 3.61 25.92 -3.06
C GLY A 108 2.83 26.36 -1.81
N ILE A 109 2.93 25.63 -0.70
CA ILE A 109 2.30 25.91 0.60
C ILE A 109 3.38 26.34 1.59
#